data_AF-D5BSL3-F1
#
_entry.id   AF-D5BSL3-F1
#
_cell.length_a   1.000
_cell.length_b   1.000
_cell.length_c   1.000
_cell.angle_alpha   90.00
_cell.angle_beta   90.00
_cell.angle_gamma   90.00
#
_symmetry.space_group_name_H-M   'P 1'
#
loop_
_entity.id
_entity.type
_entity.pdbx_description
1 polymer ?
#
loop_
_entity_poly.entity_id
_entity_poly.type
_entity_poly.pdbx_seq_one_letter_code
_entity_poly.pdbx_strand_id
1 'polypeptide(L)'
;MNFDIMSKAMERGAEFSHVTHFAEIFDNPLMHETEDGDPVEGWEHLFERSEWGGIFVPTSNHIDLIFKDDKSEATVSVREFVAWQLLHASNFFVYYVINKVDGSSIARDLYENFDNDEPQSWNGDELPEYWVSDAEGDWLVEYNSDSLDQGISFIQRCKEEKPIEFAFKLADYILDGSCSLTNNEWYETDLIENFDERSNYDNWSVKIMCVATGKFFTEIESGFSQVMMRENKVFSYCIRNYDED
;
A
#
# COMPACT_ATOMS: atom_id res chain seq x y z
N MET A 1 -3.14 -19.40 -9.51
CA MET A 1 -3.15 -19.33 -8.04
C MET A 1 -4.32 -18.43 -7.68
N ASN A 2 -5.29 -18.94 -6.92
CA ASN A 2 -6.52 -18.22 -6.58
C ASN A 2 -6.44 -17.84 -5.10
N PHE A 3 -7.03 -16.71 -4.70
CA PHE A 3 -7.02 -16.23 -3.33
C PHE A 3 -7.89 -17.07 -2.37
N ASP A 4 -8.04 -18.38 -2.60
CA ASP A 4 -9.02 -19.27 -1.96
C ASP A 4 -8.99 -19.20 -0.43
N ILE A 5 -7.80 -19.15 0.16
CA ILE A 5 -7.62 -19.07 1.62
C ILE A 5 -8.03 -17.69 2.14
N MET A 6 -7.63 -16.61 1.45
CA MET A 6 -7.98 -15.25 1.84
C MET A 6 -9.48 -14.94 1.62
N SER A 7 -10.08 -15.49 0.56
CA SER A 7 -11.53 -15.44 0.34
C SER A 7 -12.29 -16.14 1.47
N LYS A 8 -11.83 -17.32 1.90
CA LYS A 8 -12.39 -17.97 3.10
C LYS A 8 -12.20 -17.14 4.35
N ALA A 9 -11.05 -16.46 4.49
CA ALA A 9 -10.80 -15.61 5.64
C ALA A 9 -11.78 -14.43 5.67
N MET A 10 -12.06 -13.82 4.52
CA MET A 10 -13.10 -12.80 4.36
C MET A 10 -14.49 -13.34 4.70
N GLU A 11 -14.85 -14.54 4.24
CA GLU A 11 -16.16 -15.14 4.52
C GLU A 11 -16.36 -15.49 6.00
N ARG A 12 -15.33 -16.02 6.66
CA ARG A 12 -15.43 -16.68 7.97
C ARG A 12 -14.85 -15.86 9.12
N GLY A 13 -14.12 -14.79 8.79
CA GLY A 13 -13.22 -14.10 9.70
C GLY A 13 -11.97 -14.93 9.99
N ALA A 14 -10.85 -14.25 10.20
CA ALA A 14 -9.59 -14.89 10.58
C ALA A 14 -8.73 -13.97 11.42
N GLU A 15 -7.89 -14.56 12.26
CA GLU A 15 -6.80 -13.88 12.96
C GLU A 15 -5.50 -14.25 12.24
N PHE A 16 -4.63 -13.27 11.99
CA PHE A 16 -3.34 -13.46 11.31
C PHE A 16 -2.18 -13.20 12.28
N SER A 17 -1.10 -13.94 12.10
CA SER A 17 0.14 -13.77 12.84
C SER A 17 1.32 -13.55 11.88
N HIS A 18 2.47 -13.18 12.44
CA HIS A 18 3.72 -12.91 11.69
C HIS A 18 3.71 -11.61 10.85
N VAL A 19 2.78 -10.71 11.12
CA VAL A 19 2.81 -9.34 10.59
C VAL A 19 3.72 -8.46 11.44
N THR A 20 4.68 -7.80 10.79
CA THR A 20 5.78 -7.08 11.43
C THR A 20 5.83 -5.59 11.10
N HIS A 21 5.19 -5.19 10.01
CA HIS A 21 5.13 -3.80 9.57
C HIS A 21 3.68 -3.41 9.26
N PHE A 22 3.36 -2.15 9.54
CA PHE A 22 2.16 -1.49 9.07
C PHE A 22 2.57 -0.16 8.44
N ALA A 23 2.30 -0.01 7.14
CA ALA A 23 2.63 1.20 6.39
C ALA A 23 1.34 1.95 6.10
N GLU A 24 1.29 3.22 6.45
CA GLU A 24 0.10 4.06 6.34
C GLU A 24 0.45 5.40 5.67
N ILE A 25 -0.51 5.98 4.95
CA ILE A 25 -0.29 7.13 4.07
C ILE A 25 -1.10 8.33 4.55
N PHE A 26 -0.43 9.43 4.86
CA PHE A 26 -1.05 10.65 5.34
C PHE A 26 -1.05 11.74 4.29
N ASP A 27 -1.97 12.69 4.47
CA ASP A 27 -1.78 14.01 3.88
C ASP A 27 -0.48 14.67 4.35
N ASN A 28 0.01 15.61 3.53
CA ASN A 28 1.05 16.55 3.91
C ASN A 28 0.44 17.95 4.07
N PRO A 29 0.74 18.68 5.16
CA PRO A 29 1.53 18.26 6.33
C PRO A 29 0.86 17.15 7.14
N LEU A 30 1.66 16.39 7.90
CA LEU A 30 1.13 15.43 8.88
C LEU A 30 0.21 16.15 9.86
N MET A 31 -0.87 15.50 10.29
CA MET A 31 -1.88 16.14 11.14
C MET A 31 -1.27 16.74 12.43
N HIS A 32 -1.63 17.99 12.71
CA HIS A 32 -1.25 18.70 13.93
C HIS A 32 -2.36 18.70 14.98
N GLU A 33 -3.59 18.40 14.58
CA GLU A 33 -4.77 18.33 15.43
C GLU A 33 -5.53 17.04 15.11
N THR A 34 -6.15 16.43 16.12
CA THR A 34 -7.07 15.30 15.96
C THR A 34 -8.41 15.77 15.38
N GLU A 35 -9.27 14.83 15.00
CA GLU A 35 -10.64 15.14 14.53
C GLU A 35 -11.46 15.97 15.54
N ASP A 36 -11.16 15.83 16.84
CA ASP A 36 -11.80 16.56 17.94
C ASP A 36 -11.18 17.95 18.19
N GLY A 37 -10.11 18.31 17.45
CA GLY A 37 -9.36 19.56 17.61
C GLY A 37 -8.33 19.53 18.74
N ASP A 38 -8.03 18.36 19.30
CA ASP A 38 -6.96 18.21 20.30
C ASP A 38 -5.59 18.20 19.60
N PRO A 39 -4.54 18.81 20.19
CA PRO A 39 -3.22 18.80 19.59
C PRO A 39 -2.64 17.39 19.47
N VAL A 40 -1.94 17.14 18.37
CA VAL A 40 -1.16 15.91 18.16
C VAL A 40 0.19 16.10 18.86
N GLU A 41 0.35 15.45 20.01
CA GLU A 41 1.51 15.58 20.91
C GLU A 41 2.52 14.43 20.80
N GLY A 42 2.17 13.36 20.10
CA GLY A 42 3.02 12.18 19.94
C GLY A 42 2.62 11.31 18.77
N TRP A 43 3.47 10.34 18.44
CA TRP A 43 3.25 9.41 17.33
C TRP A 43 1.98 8.57 17.53
N GLU A 44 1.59 8.30 18.78
CA GLU A 44 0.37 7.56 19.14
C GLU A 44 -0.90 8.29 18.68
N HIS A 45 -0.84 9.61 18.51
CA HIS A 45 -1.96 10.40 17.98
C HIS A 45 -2.04 10.33 16.44
N LEU A 46 -0.97 9.90 15.76
CA LEU A 46 -0.93 9.70 14.31
C LEU A 46 -1.26 8.26 13.92
N PHE A 47 -0.71 7.29 14.65
CA PHE A 47 -0.77 5.87 14.30
C PHE A 47 -2.21 5.38 14.13
N GLU A 48 -2.46 4.67 13.03
CA GLU A 48 -3.79 4.18 12.58
C GLU A 48 -4.81 5.29 12.26
N ARG A 49 -4.37 6.54 12.07
CA ARG A 49 -5.23 7.68 11.71
C ARG A 49 -5.02 8.24 10.31
N SER A 50 -4.23 7.54 9.50
CA SER A 50 -4.04 7.86 8.08
C SER A 50 -5.38 8.06 7.34
N GLU A 51 -5.46 9.16 6.59
CA GLU A 51 -6.63 9.53 5.79
C GLU A 51 -6.77 8.65 4.54
N TRP A 52 -5.65 8.12 4.04
CA TRP A 52 -5.60 7.35 2.81
C TRP A 52 -5.59 5.83 3.03
N GLY A 53 -5.39 5.38 4.27
CA GLY A 53 -5.36 3.98 4.67
C GLY A 53 -3.95 3.42 4.84
N GLY A 54 -3.89 2.12 5.16
CA GLY A 54 -2.64 1.42 5.39
C GLY A 54 -2.63 -0.03 4.93
N ILE A 55 -1.43 -0.62 4.92
CA ILE A 55 -1.17 -1.98 4.49
C ILE A 55 -0.25 -2.69 5.47
N PHE A 56 -0.60 -3.94 5.77
CA PHE A 56 0.21 -4.81 6.60
C PHE A 56 1.25 -5.54 5.74
N VAL A 57 2.52 -5.38 6.09
CA VAL A 57 3.65 -5.96 5.36
C VAL A 57 4.42 -6.95 6.24
N PRO A 58 4.40 -8.25 5.93
CA PRO A 58 5.14 -9.25 6.68
C PRO A 58 6.60 -9.33 6.23
N THR A 59 7.53 -9.59 7.14
CA THR A 59 8.93 -9.98 6.82
C THR A 59 9.20 -11.47 7.00
N SER A 60 8.19 -12.24 7.41
CA SER A 60 8.25 -13.70 7.44
C SER A 60 8.16 -14.28 6.02
N ASN A 61 8.36 -15.59 5.88
CA ASN A 61 8.16 -16.27 4.60
C ASN A 61 6.69 -16.67 4.35
N HIS A 62 5.84 -16.57 5.38
CA HIS A 62 4.43 -16.97 5.36
C HIS A 62 3.64 -16.22 6.43
N ILE A 63 2.32 -16.20 6.26
CA ILE A 63 1.35 -15.75 7.26
C ILE A 63 0.55 -16.95 7.71
N ASP A 64 0.54 -17.20 9.02
CA ASP A 64 -0.37 -18.17 9.61
C ASP A 64 -1.67 -17.45 9.95
N LEU A 65 -2.78 -18.17 9.77
CA LEU A 65 -4.10 -17.68 10.12
C LEU A 65 -4.94 -18.72 10.83
N ILE A 66 -5.79 -18.25 11.74
CA ILE A 66 -6.75 -19.05 12.48
C ILE A 66 -8.14 -18.56 12.12
N PHE A 67 -8.97 -19.42 11.53
CA PHE A 67 -10.35 -19.07 11.21
C PHE A 67 -11.17 -18.85 12.48
N LYS A 68 -11.94 -17.77 12.54
CA LYS A 68 -12.65 -17.38 13.77
C LYS A 68 -13.81 -18.31 14.10
N ASP A 69 -14.43 -18.94 13.10
CA ASP A 69 -15.63 -19.76 13.20
C ASP A 69 -15.40 -21.17 13.75
N ASP A 70 -14.36 -21.87 13.30
CA ASP A 70 -14.06 -23.27 13.68
C ASP A 70 -12.66 -23.47 14.29
N LYS A 71 -11.86 -22.39 14.39
CA LYS A 71 -10.48 -22.41 14.89
C LYS A 71 -9.54 -23.30 14.08
N SER A 72 -9.88 -23.64 12.84
CA SER A 72 -8.97 -24.30 11.92
C SER A 72 -7.84 -23.36 11.52
N GLU A 73 -6.66 -23.95 11.31
CA GLU A 73 -5.44 -23.23 10.95
C GLU A 73 -5.20 -23.36 9.45
N ALA A 74 -4.66 -22.30 8.85
CA ALA A 74 -4.15 -22.31 7.49
C ALA A 74 -2.93 -21.40 7.39
N THR A 75 -2.22 -21.52 6.27
CA THR A 75 -1.07 -20.68 5.96
C THR A 75 -1.25 -20.11 4.56
N VAL A 76 -0.91 -18.84 4.39
CA VAL A 76 -0.91 -18.13 3.10
C VAL A 76 0.48 -17.54 2.86
N SER A 77 0.88 -17.41 1.59
CA SER A 77 2.15 -16.74 1.28
C SER A 77 2.06 -15.24 1.59
N VAL A 78 3.19 -14.62 1.91
CA VAL A 78 3.25 -13.16 2.15
C VAL A 78 2.81 -12.36 0.93
N ARG A 79 3.15 -12.83 -0.27
CA ARG A 79 2.73 -12.23 -1.54
C ARG A 79 1.22 -12.26 -1.70
N GLU A 80 0.57 -13.39 -1.43
CA GLU A 80 -0.88 -13.50 -1.49
C GLU A 80 -1.56 -12.63 -0.42
N PHE A 81 -1.01 -12.56 0.80
CA PHE A 81 -1.53 -11.72 1.86
C PHE A 81 -1.49 -10.22 1.50
N VAL A 82 -0.36 -9.73 0.98
CA VAL A 82 -0.19 -8.34 0.53
C VAL A 82 -1.07 -8.05 -0.69
N ALA A 83 -1.05 -8.92 -1.70
CA ALA A 83 -1.84 -8.74 -2.91
C ALA A 83 -3.35 -8.74 -2.64
N TRP A 84 -3.82 -9.57 -1.71
CA TRP A 84 -5.22 -9.59 -1.35
C TRP A 84 -5.66 -8.26 -0.72
N GLN A 85 -4.84 -7.66 0.15
CA GLN A 85 -5.11 -6.32 0.71
C GLN A 85 -5.18 -5.26 -0.40
N LEU A 86 -4.26 -5.27 -1.37
CA LEU A 86 -4.25 -4.32 -2.48
C LEU A 86 -5.48 -4.40 -3.38
N LEU A 87 -6.03 -5.61 -3.58
CA LEU A 87 -7.27 -5.80 -4.34
C LEU A 87 -8.48 -5.14 -3.68
N HIS A 88 -8.52 -5.13 -2.35
CA HIS A 88 -9.65 -4.63 -1.57
C HIS A 88 -9.43 -3.21 -1.03
N ALA A 89 -8.23 -2.65 -1.22
CA ALA A 89 -7.93 -1.26 -0.90
C ALA A 89 -8.58 -0.30 -1.90
N SER A 90 -8.69 0.98 -1.52
CA SER A 90 -9.15 2.03 -2.43
C SER A 90 -8.14 2.24 -3.57
N ASN A 91 -8.60 2.76 -4.72
CA ASN A 91 -7.67 3.06 -5.82
C ASN A 91 -6.72 4.20 -5.47
N PHE A 92 -7.18 5.16 -4.65
CA PHE A 92 -6.35 6.25 -4.15
C PHE A 92 -5.19 5.73 -3.28
N PHE A 93 -5.48 4.81 -2.35
CA PHE A 93 -4.42 4.19 -1.57
C PHE A 93 -3.39 3.49 -2.46
N VAL A 94 -3.87 2.67 -3.40
CA VAL A 94 -3.00 1.94 -4.33
C VAL A 94 -2.15 2.88 -5.19
N TYR A 95 -2.70 4.03 -5.61
CA TYR A 95 -1.96 5.05 -6.35
C TYR A 95 -0.77 5.58 -5.57
N TYR A 96 -0.99 5.98 -4.32
CA TYR A 96 0.10 6.49 -3.49
C TYR A 96 1.09 5.37 -3.13
N VAL A 97 0.62 4.14 -2.85
CA VAL A 97 1.54 3.00 -2.62
C VAL A 97 2.48 2.79 -3.79
N ILE A 98 1.98 2.81 -5.05
CA ILE A 98 2.81 2.68 -6.25
C ILE A 98 3.94 3.72 -6.26
N ASN A 99 3.62 4.97 -5.98
CA ASN A 99 4.59 6.07 -5.91
C ASN A 99 5.64 5.85 -4.82
N LYS A 100 5.27 5.19 -3.72
CA LYS A 100 6.19 4.91 -2.63
C LYS A 100 7.06 3.68 -2.88
N VAL A 101 6.75 2.72 -3.75
CA VAL A 101 7.54 1.47 -3.88
C VAL A 101 8.31 1.33 -5.18
N ASP A 102 8.63 2.43 -5.85
CA ASP A 102 9.14 2.44 -7.23
C ASP A 102 8.30 1.56 -8.17
N GLY A 103 6.98 1.52 -7.92
CA GLY A 103 6.05 0.72 -8.70
C GLY A 103 5.70 1.36 -10.05
N SER A 104 6.42 2.42 -10.45
CA SER A 104 6.11 3.22 -11.65
C SER A 104 6.07 2.36 -12.91
N SER A 105 6.92 1.34 -13.00
CA SER A 105 6.98 0.44 -14.16
C SER A 105 5.95 -0.71 -14.17
N ILE A 106 4.96 -0.67 -13.27
CA ILE A 106 3.92 -1.69 -13.16
C ILE A 106 3.08 -1.82 -14.44
N ALA A 107 2.92 -0.76 -15.23
CA ALA A 107 2.17 -0.81 -16.47
C ALA A 107 2.87 -1.69 -17.51
N ARG A 108 4.15 -1.47 -17.76
CA ARG A 108 4.98 -2.31 -18.63
C ARG A 108 5.02 -3.76 -18.14
N ASP A 109 5.14 -3.96 -16.83
CA ASP A 109 5.19 -5.30 -16.23
C ASP A 109 3.91 -6.11 -16.39
N LEU A 110 2.75 -5.45 -16.49
CA LEU A 110 1.46 -6.11 -16.69
C LEU A 110 1.14 -6.33 -18.16
N TYR A 111 1.65 -5.46 -19.02
CA TYR A 111 1.32 -5.47 -20.42
C TYR A 111 2.60 -5.48 -21.27
N GLU A 112 3.27 -6.62 -21.26
CA GLU A 112 4.54 -6.92 -21.96
C GLU A 112 4.54 -6.59 -23.47
N ASN A 113 3.38 -6.38 -24.10
CA ASN A 113 3.23 -6.11 -25.54
C ASN A 113 3.04 -4.63 -25.90
N PHE A 114 3.16 -3.70 -24.96
CA PHE A 114 3.04 -2.26 -25.25
C PHE A 114 4.30 -1.62 -25.87
N ASP A 115 5.33 -2.43 -26.15
CA ASP A 115 6.55 -2.04 -26.85
C ASP A 115 6.41 -2.13 -28.40
N ASN A 116 5.19 -2.13 -28.94
CA ASN A 116 4.95 -2.21 -30.39
C ASN A 116 4.72 -0.81 -30.98
N ASP A 117 5.46 -0.49 -32.05
CA ASP A 117 5.46 0.75 -32.85
C ASP A 117 4.10 1.17 -33.47
N GLU A 118 2.96 0.68 -32.98
CA GLU A 118 1.62 0.96 -33.52
C GLU A 118 0.69 1.58 -32.46
N PRO A 119 -0.12 2.59 -32.83
CA PRO A 119 -1.11 3.17 -31.93
C PRO A 119 -2.08 2.10 -31.42
N GLN A 120 -2.12 1.93 -30.10
CA GLN A 120 -3.02 0.99 -29.45
C GLN A 120 -4.38 1.67 -29.26
N SER A 121 -5.44 1.09 -29.83
CA SER A 121 -6.80 1.41 -29.42
C SER A 121 -7.20 0.51 -28.26
N TRP A 122 -7.87 1.05 -27.24
CA TRP A 122 -8.41 0.24 -26.15
C TRP A 122 -9.91 0.52 -26.02
N ASN A 123 -10.74 -0.52 -26.21
CA ASN A 123 -12.21 -0.44 -26.32
C ASN A 123 -12.77 0.48 -27.44
N GLY A 124 -12.02 0.70 -28.51
CA GLY A 124 -12.46 1.52 -29.64
C GLY A 124 -12.21 3.02 -29.46
N ASP A 125 -11.72 3.43 -28.29
CA ASP A 125 -11.12 4.73 -28.07
C ASP A 125 -9.63 4.62 -28.42
N GLU A 126 -9.17 5.52 -29.30
CA GLU A 126 -7.74 5.71 -29.52
C GLU A 126 -7.14 6.18 -28.20
N LEU A 127 -6.20 5.40 -27.65
CA LEU A 127 -5.31 5.98 -26.65
C LEU A 127 -4.57 7.11 -27.41
N PRO A 128 -4.50 8.34 -26.87
CA PRO A 128 -3.66 9.37 -27.48
C PRO A 128 -2.26 8.76 -27.65
N GLU A 129 -1.49 9.16 -28.66
CA GLU A 129 -0.12 8.66 -28.98
C GLU A 129 0.84 8.79 -27.78
N TYR A 130 0.60 8.03 -26.72
CA TYR A 130 1.18 8.11 -25.39
C TYR A 130 1.73 6.73 -25.11
N TRP A 131 3.02 6.63 -25.33
CA TRP A 131 3.85 5.48 -25.05
C TRP A 131 3.68 5.06 -23.60
N VAL A 132 3.71 3.75 -23.31
CA VAL A 132 3.72 3.29 -21.91
C VAL A 132 4.91 3.88 -21.14
N SER A 133 6.03 4.16 -21.81
CA SER A 133 7.18 4.85 -21.20
C SER A 133 6.92 6.33 -20.85
N ASP A 134 6.18 7.06 -21.69
CA ASP A 134 5.84 8.47 -21.42
C ASP A 134 4.71 8.56 -20.38
N ALA A 135 3.83 7.56 -20.41
CA ALA A 135 2.79 7.38 -19.42
C ALA A 135 3.44 7.07 -18.04
N GLU A 136 4.35 6.11 -17.90
CA GLU A 136 4.93 5.76 -16.59
C GLU A 136 5.58 6.96 -15.84
N GLY A 137 6.04 7.99 -16.56
CA GLY A 137 6.52 9.25 -15.99
C GLY A 137 5.46 10.34 -15.74
N ASP A 138 4.26 10.24 -16.33
CA ASP A 138 3.26 11.31 -16.34
C ASP A 138 2.03 11.06 -15.44
N TRP A 139 1.47 9.84 -15.39
CA TRP A 139 0.17 9.53 -14.74
C TRP A 139 0.24 8.57 -13.55
N LEU A 140 1.40 7.95 -13.29
CA LEU A 140 1.68 7.22 -12.05
C LEU A 140 2.70 7.97 -11.19
N VAL A 141 2.66 9.30 -11.27
CA VAL A 141 3.59 10.19 -10.58
C VAL A 141 2.82 11.24 -9.79
N GLU A 142 3.07 11.28 -8.48
CA GLU A 142 2.37 12.18 -7.56
C GLU A 142 2.68 13.66 -7.80
N TYR A 143 3.87 13.98 -8.35
CA TYR A 143 4.26 15.36 -8.65
C TYR A 143 3.43 16.04 -9.74
N ASN A 144 2.66 15.29 -10.53
CA ASN A 144 1.77 15.83 -11.55
C ASN A 144 0.31 15.65 -11.16
N SER A 145 -0.24 16.63 -10.44
CA SER A 145 -1.64 16.59 -9.95
C SER A 145 -2.67 16.46 -11.08
N ASP A 146 -2.34 16.94 -12.29
CA ASP A 146 -3.24 16.90 -13.44
C ASP A 146 -3.45 15.47 -13.96
N SER A 147 -2.60 14.52 -13.54
CA SER A 147 -2.65 13.14 -13.99
C SER A 147 -3.21 12.15 -12.96
N LEU A 148 -3.58 12.63 -11.76
CA LEU A 148 -4.16 11.78 -10.70
C LEU A 148 -5.36 10.96 -11.22
N ASP A 149 -6.33 11.62 -11.86
CA ASP A 149 -7.53 10.95 -12.38
C ASP A 149 -7.20 9.85 -13.40
N GLN A 150 -6.14 10.05 -14.18
CA GLN A 150 -5.66 9.06 -15.14
C GLN A 150 -5.02 7.86 -14.42
N GLY A 151 -4.16 8.09 -13.43
CA GLY A 151 -3.57 7.03 -12.60
C GLY A 151 -4.61 6.24 -11.81
N ILE A 152 -5.62 6.90 -11.26
CA ILE A 152 -6.75 6.23 -10.60
C ILE A 152 -7.55 5.37 -11.59
N SER A 153 -7.79 5.89 -12.80
CA SER A 153 -8.50 5.15 -13.85
C SER A 153 -7.71 3.94 -14.35
N PHE A 154 -6.38 4.01 -14.38
CA PHE A 154 -5.50 2.88 -14.65
C PHE A 154 -5.64 1.77 -13.61
N ILE A 155 -5.59 2.14 -12.33
CA ILE A 155 -5.68 1.19 -11.22
C ILE A 155 -7.04 0.50 -11.21
N GLN A 156 -8.12 1.26 -11.40
CA GLN A 156 -9.47 0.71 -11.50
C GLN A 156 -9.54 -0.36 -12.60
N ARG A 157 -9.05 -0.03 -13.80
CA ARG A 157 -8.97 -0.94 -14.94
C ARG A 157 -8.16 -2.19 -14.62
N CYS A 158 -6.98 -2.05 -14.02
CA CYS A 158 -6.14 -3.19 -13.68
C CYS A 158 -6.84 -4.15 -12.71
N LYS A 159 -7.61 -3.62 -11.74
CA LYS A 159 -8.46 -4.42 -10.85
C LYS A 159 -9.63 -5.11 -11.57
N GLU A 160 -10.11 -4.57 -12.68
CA GLU A 160 -11.20 -5.17 -13.47
C GLU A 160 -10.70 -6.23 -14.46
N GLU A 161 -9.63 -5.94 -15.20
CA GLU A 161 -9.16 -6.81 -16.29
C GLU A 161 -8.17 -7.88 -15.83
N LYS A 162 -7.23 -7.51 -14.97
CA LYS A 162 -6.09 -8.35 -14.55
C LYS A 162 -5.86 -8.30 -13.04
N PRO A 163 -6.90 -8.48 -12.19
CA PRO A 163 -6.80 -8.25 -10.75
C PRO A 163 -5.65 -9.01 -10.10
N ILE A 164 -5.56 -10.32 -10.37
CA ILE A 164 -4.57 -11.18 -9.71
C ILE A 164 -3.14 -10.79 -10.13
N GLU A 165 -2.92 -10.56 -11.43
CA GLU A 165 -1.61 -10.20 -11.97
C GLU A 165 -1.15 -8.83 -11.47
N PHE A 166 -2.05 -7.83 -11.50
CA PHE A 166 -1.82 -6.50 -10.94
C PHE A 166 -1.42 -6.54 -9.48
N ALA A 167 -2.24 -7.20 -8.65
CA ALA A 167 -2.02 -7.25 -7.22
C ALA A 167 -0.74 -8.02 -6.86
N PHE A 168 -0.42 -9.09 -7.58
CA PHE A 168 0.82 -9.84 -7.39
C PHE A 168 2.05 -9.05 -7.79
N LYS A 169 2.01 -8.32 -8.90
CA LYS A 169 3.12 -7.45 -9.32
C LYS A 169 3.37 -6.34 -8.30
N LEU A 170 2.32 -5.64 -7.86
CA LEU A 170 2.47 -4.60 -6.86
C LEU A 170 2.92 -5.16 -5.49
N ALA A 171 2.45 -6.35 -5.11
CA ALA A 171 2.95 -7.02 -3.92
C ALA A 171 4.45 -7.34 -4.01
N ASP A 172 4.95 -7.69 -5.20
CA ASP A 172 6.39 -7.92 -5.41
C ASP A 172 7.18 -6.63 -5.19
N TYR A 173 6.73 -5.48 -5.70
CA TYR A 173 7.36 -4.18 -5.41
C TYR A 173 7.36 -3.83 -3.92
N ILE A 174 6.25 -4.02 -3.22
CA ILE A 174 6.15 -3.77 -1.77
C ILE A 174 7.12 -4.65 -0.95
N LEU A 175 7.34 -5.88 -1.42
CA LEU A 175 8.18 -6.88 -0.75
C LEU A 175 9.63 -6.90 -1.25
N ASP A 176 9.97 -6.16 -2.31
CA ASP A 176 11.29 -6.19 -2.93
C ASP A 176 12.36 -5.57 -2.03
N GLY A 177 13.41 -6.31 -1.67
CA GLY A 177 14.42 -5.83 -0.74
C GLY A 177 15.13 -4.53 -1.14
N SER A 178 15.14 -4.16 -2.43
CA SER A 178 15.73 -2.91 -2.90
C SER A 178 14.91 -1.67 -2.52
N CYS A 179 13.58 -1.75 -2.60
CA CYS A 179 12.68 -0.62 -2.43
C CYS A 179 11.48 -0.93 -1.51
N SER A 180 11.53 -2.02 -0.74
CA SER A 180 10.41 -2.49 0.07
C SER A 180 10.03 -1.47 1.13
N LEU A 181 8.77 -1.58 1.58
CA LEU A 181 8.29 -0.86 2.76
C LEU A 181 8.95 -1.34 4.06
N THR A 182 9.73 -2.41 4.02
CA THR A 182 10.35 -3.05 5.20
C THR A 182 11.86 -2.86 5.26
N ASN A 183 12.47 -2.28 4.21
CA ASN A 183 13.90 -1.99 4.20
C ASN A 183 14.14 -0.69 4.99
N ASN A 184 14.78 -0.85 6.15
CA ASN A 184 15.07 0.23 7.07
C ASN A 184 16.17 1.20 6.61
N GLU A 185 16.89 0.89 5.53
CA GLU A 185 17.84 1.82 4.91
C GLU A 185 17.14 3.05 4.32
N TRP A 186 15.84 2.94 4.02
CA TRP A 186 15.00 4.01 3.48
C TRP A 186 14.16 4.73 4.55
N TYR A 187 14.34 4.41 5.82
CA TYR A 187 13.65 5.12 6.90
C TYR A 187 14.39 6.42 7.23
N GLU A 188 13.64 7.50 7.35
CA GLU A 188 14.19 8.84 7.58
C GLU A 188 14.13 9.21 9.08
N THR A 189 13.02 9.81 9.53
CA THR A 189 12.82 10.19 10.94
C THR A 189 12.00 9.14 11.68
N ASP A 190 12.51 8.62 12.80
CA ASP A 190 11.70 7.86 13.77
C ASP A 190 10.91 8.81 14.69
N LEU A 191 9.60 8.84 14.51
CA LEU A 191 8.66 9.70 15.21
C LEU A 191 8.43 9.27 16.67
N ILE A 192 8.83 8.06 17.06
CA ILE A 192 8.82 7.65 18.47
C ILE A 192 9.90 8.43 19.24
N GLU A 193 11.07 8.61 18.63
CA GLU A 193 12.20 9.27 19.26
C GLU A 193 12.21 10.79 19.02
N ASN A 194 11.80 11.24 17.82
CA ASN A 194 11.98 12.61 17.35
C ASN A 194 10.69 13.19 16.76
N PHE A 195 9.58 13.11 17.49
CA PHE A 195 8.25 13.51 17.00
C PHE A 195 8.16 14.95 16.44
N ASP A 196 8.90 15.89 17.00
CA ASP A 196 8.90 17.30 16.56
C ASP A 196 9.58 17.51 15.19
N GLU A 197 10.45 16.57 14.77
CA GLU A 197 11.13 16.61 13.47
C GLU A 197 10.19 16.31 12.30
N ARG A 198 8.94 15.92 12.55
CA ARG A 198 7.89 15.78 11.51
C ARG A 198 7.69 17.06 10.70
N SER A 199 7.94 18.22 11.32
CA SER A 199 7.84 19.53 10.67
C SER A 199 8.87 19.75 9.55
N ASN A 200 9.93 18.92 9.49
CA ASN A 200 10.91 18.96 8.41
C ASN A 200 10.27 18.59 7.05
N TYR A 201 9.16 17.86 7.07
CA TYR A 201 8.47 17.33 5.90
C TYR A 201 7.30 18.20 5.43
N ASP A 202 6.89 19.23 6.20
CA ASP A 202 5.71 20.07 5.91
C ASP A 202 5.73 20.70 4.51
N ASN A 203 6.91 20.91 3.92
CA ASN A 203 7.08 21.53 2.60
C ASN A 203 7.05 20.55 1.43
N TRP A 204 6.90 19.25 1.68
CA TRP A 204 6.84 18.27 0.61
C TRP A 204 5.57 18.41 -0.21
N SER A 205 5.68 18.14 -1.52
CA SER A 205 4.53 18.25 -2.44
C SER A 205 3.69 16.98 -2.51
N VAL A 206 4.04 15.97 -1.73
CA VAL A 206 3.48 14.61 -1.79
C VAL A 206 2.88 14.16 -0.46
N LYS A 207 2.13 13.06 -0.48
CA LYS A 207 1.70 12.33 0.71
C LYS A 207 2.88 11.76 1.47
N ILE A 208 2.76 11.70 2.79
CA ILE A 208 3.78 11.15 3.66
C ILE A 208 3.42 9.71 3.99
N MET A 209 4.33 8.77 3.71
CA MET A 209 4.20 7.41 4.22
C MET A 209 4.94 7.24 5.55
N CYS A 210 4.24 6.71 6.55
CA CYS A 210 4.83 6.31 7.82
C CYS A 210 4.78 4.79 7.94
N VAL A 211 5.85 4.19 8.44
CA VAL A 211 5.98 2.74 8.62
C VAL A 211 6.22 2.42 10.08
N ALA A 212 5.23 1.77 10.69
CA ALA A 212 5.34 1.20 12.02
C ALA A 212 6.00 -0.18 11.94
N THR A 213 7.08 -0.38 12.70
CA THR A 213 7.67 -1.70 12.91
C THR A 213 7.26 -2.22 14.29
N GLY A 214 6.77 -3.45 14.37
CA GLY A 214 6.16 -3.92 15.60
C GLY A 214 5.79 -5.39 15.61
N LYS A 215 4.99 -5.74 16.62
CA LYS A 215 4.18 -6.96 16.62
C LYS A 215 2.73 -6.57 16.45
N PHE A 216 2.13 -6.99 15.36
CA PHE A 216 0.75 -6.69 15.04
C PHE A 216 -0.07 -7.98 15.06
N PHE A 217 -1.08 -8.01 15.92
CA PHE A 217 -2.11 -9.04 15.91
C PHE A 217 -3.24 -8.50 15.06
N THR A 218 -3.33 -8.99 13.84
CA THR A 218 -4.28 -8.50 12.85
C THR A 218 -5.40 -9.51 12.63
N GLU A 219 -6.52 -9.02 12.16
CA GLU A 219 -7.69 -9.86 11.91
C GLU A 219 -8.55 -9.31 10.79
N ILE A 220 -9.38 -10.17 10.24
CA ILE A 220 -10.48 -9.82 9.35
C ILE A 220 -11.76 -10.30 10.00
N GLU A 221 -12.78 -9.45 10.00
CA GLU A 221 -14.12 -9.85 10.43
C GLU A 221 -14.88 -10.55 9.30
N SER A 222 -15.78 -11.47 9.66
CA SER A 222 -16.61 -12.18 8.69
C SER A 222 -17.47 -11.20 7.89
N GLY A 223 -17.35 -11.26 6.56
CA GLY A 223 -18.04 -10.38 5.63
C GLY A 223 -17.34 -9.04 5.35
N PHE A 224 -16.20 -8.76 5.99
CA PHE A 224 -15.42 -7.54 5.77
C PHE A 224 -14.20 -7.82 4.92
N SER A 225 -13.80 -6.86 4.10
CA SER A 225 -12.65 -6.98 3.19
C SER A 225 -11.40 -6.23 3.67
N GLN A 226 -11.40 -5.74 4.90
CA GLN A 226 -10.30 -4.97 5.47
C GLN A 226 -9.66 -5.77 6.60
N VAL A 227 -8.33 -5.87 6.54
CA VAL A 227 -7.54 -6.36 7.68
C VAL A 227 -7.45 -5.22 8.68
N MET A 228 -7.74 -5.52 9.93
CA MET A 228 -7.73 -4.59 11.05
C MET A 228 -6.68 -5.03 12.07
N MET A 229 -6.22 -4.10 12.88
CA MET A 229 -5.35 -4.38 14.02
C MET A 229 -6.21 -4.53 15.27
N ARG A 230 -6.00 -5.61 16.02
CA ARG A 230 -6.67 -5.82 17.32
C ARG A 230 -5.79 -5.43 18.48
N GLU A 231 -4.54 -5.86 18.42
CA GLU A 231 -3.51 -5.58 19.42
C GLU A 231 -2.20 -5.27 18.72
N ASN A 232 -1.45 -4.34 19.29
CA ASN A 232 -0.16 -3.97 18.74
C ASN A 232 0.87 -3.69 19.82
N LYS A 233 2.12 -3.83 19.40
CA LYS A 233 3.28 -3.32 20.10
C LYS A 233 4.23 -2.74 19.08
N VAL A 234 4.21 -1.43 18.95
CA VAL A 234 5.09 -0.67 18.05
C VAL A 234 6.46 -0.50 18.71
N PHE A 235 7.52 -0.68 17.93
CA PHE A 235 8.91 -0.52 18.36
C PHE A 235 9.60 0.68 17.70
N SER A 236 9.19 1.01 16.47
CA SER A 236 9.61 2.21 15.75
C SER A 236 8.46 2.70 14.87
N TYR A 237 8.41 3.99 14.58
CA TYR A 237 7.43 4.57 13.68
C TYR A 237 8.11 5.62 12.81
N CYS A 238 8.54 5.20 11.63
CA CYS A 238 9.43 6.00 10.81
C CYS A 238 8.71 6.64 9.63
N ILE A 239 9.07 7.88 9.29
CA ILE A 239 8.77 8.44 7.97
C ILE A 239 9.60 7.67 6.94
N ARG A 240 8.96 7.30 5.84
CA ARG A 240 9.57 6.55 4.74
C ARG A 240 8.95 7.04 3.45
N ASN A 241 9.71 7.78 2.66
CA ASN A 241 9.35 8.08 1.27
C ASN A 241 10.47 7.65 0.32
N TYR A 242 10.11 7.40 -0.93
CA TYR A 242 11.03 6.86 -1.92
C TYR A 242 11.62 7.98 -2.76
N ASP A 243 12.94 8.22 -2.64
CA ASP A 243 13.78 9.08 -3.49
C ASP A 243 13.09 10.37 -3.97
N GLU A 244 12.58 11.15 -3.01
CA GLU A 244 11.92 12.43 -3.24
C GLU A 244 12.84 13.59 -2.87
N ASP A 245 13.87 13.80 -3.69
CA ASP A 245 14.79 14.96 -3.67
C ASP A 245 14.99 15.55 -5.09
#